data_AF-A0A1X7SGY5-F1
#
_entry.id   AF-A0A1X7SGY5-F1
#
_cell.length_a   1.000
_cell.length_b   1.000
_cell.length_c   1.000
_cell.angle_alpha   90.00
_cell.angle_beta   90.00
_cell.angle_gamma   90.00
#
_symmetry.space_group_name_H-M   'P 1'
#
loop_
_entity.id
_entity.type
_entity.pdbx_description
1 polymer ?
#
loop_
_entity_poly.entity_id
_entity_poly.type
_entity_poly.pdbx_seq_one_letter_code
_entity_poly.pdbx_strand_id
1 'polypeptide(L)'
;LLLLLLIRIYTADFKMEVYLKITQLYLEDENHISAEAYLNRAGLLQAEVSKGQLHIIYKVCSAKMADFRRKFSDAARRYIQLSYESAIHPDERMTSLKRAMICTILSSAGQQRSKQLAALFKDERCQHLPAFNILNKMYLERIIRPSELEDFAALLSQHQKATTAD
;
A
#
# COMPACT_ATOMS: atom_id res chain seq x y z
N LEU A 1 0.72 -24.27 -23.13
CA LEU A 1 0.63 -23.74 -24.51
C LEU A 1 -0.77 -23.23 -24.87
N LEU A 2 -1.86 -23.97 -24.62
CA LEU A 2 -3.24 -23.52 -24.90
C LEU A 2 -3.66 -22.23 -24.16
N LEU A 3 -3.29 -22.07 -22.90
CA LEU A 3 -3.49 -20.82 -22.13
C LEU A 3 -2.72 -19.61 -22.71
N LEU A 4 -1.55 -19.84 -23.32
CA LEU A 4 -0.75 -18.78 -23.95
C LEU A 4 -1.29 -18.38 -25.33
N LEU A 5 -1.89 -19.32 -26.07
CA LEU A 5 -2.57 -19.05 -27.34
C LEU A 5 -3.87 -18.26 -27.15
N LEU A 6 -4.63 -18.56 -26.10
CA LEU A 6 -5.85 -17.82 -25.74
C LEU A 6 -5.57 -16.36 -25.34
N ILE A 7 -4.39 -16.06 -24.79
CA ILE A 7 -3.99 -14.68 -24.45
C ILE A 7 -3.87 -13.81 -25.71
N ARG A 8 -3.67 -14.32 -26.93
CA ARG A 8 -3.70 -13.46 -28.13
C ARG A 8 -5.11 -12.99 -28.52
N ILE A 9 -6.17 -13.61 -28.00
CA ILE A 9 -7.57 -13.38 -28.40
C ILE A 9 -8.27 -12.39 -27.45
N TYR A 10 -7.77 -12.21 -26.23
CA TYR A 10 -8.38 -11.32 -25.23
C TYR A 10 -7.87 -9.88 -25.32
N THR A 11 -8.74 -8.93 -24.96
CA THR A 11 -8.38 -7.50 -24.86
C THR A 11 -7.34 -7.25 -23.76
N ALA A 12 -6.59 -6.15 -23.87
CA ALA A 12 -5.64 -5.74 -22.83
C ALA A 12 -6.33 -5.56 -21.46
N ASP A 13 -7.54 -4.97 -21.46
CA ASP A 13 -8.38 -4.81 -20.27
C ASP A 13 -8.63 -6.15 -19.57
N PHE A 14 -9.08 -7.18 -20.29
CA PHE A 14 -9.38 -8.49 -19.71
C PHE A 14 -8.14 -9.15 -19.12
N LYS A 15 -7.00 -9.08 -19.82
CA LYS A 15 -5.73 -9.64 -19.32
C LYS A 15 -5.29 -8.95 -18.03
N MET A 16 -5.33 -7.62 -18.01
CA MET A 16 -4.94 -6.85 -16.83
C MET A 16 -5.86 -7.16 -15.66
N GLU A 17 -7.17 -7.26 -15.88
CA GLU A 17 -8.14 -7.66 -14.87
C GLU A 17 -7.80 -9.04 -14.26
N VAL A 18 -7.52 -10.05 -15.10
CA VAL A 18 -7.12 -11.38 -14.63
C VAL A 18 -5.81 -11.33 -13.83
N TYR A 19 -4.78 -10.64 -14.32
CA TYR A 19 -3.51 -10.52 -13.61
C TYR A 19 -3.65 -9.81 -12.26
N LEU A 20 -4.47 -8.76 -12.19
CA LEU A 20 -4.75 -8.05 -10.95
C LEU A 20 -5.51 -8.92 -9.97
N LYS A 21 -6.49 -9.70 -10.42
CA LYS A 21 -7.21 -10.65 -9.57
C LYS A 21 -6.28 -11.73 -9.01
N ILE A 22 -5.41 -12.30 -9.84
CA ILE A 22 -4.39 -13.25 -9.39
C ILE A 22 -3.45 -12.60 -8.37
N THR A 23 -3.02 -11.35 -8.61
CA THR A 23 -2.17 -10.60 -7.68
C THR A 23 -2.85 -10.45 -6.33
N GLN A 24 -4.13 -10.08 -6.30
CA GLN A 24 -4.89 -9.92 -5.05
C GLN A 24 -4.99 -11.23 -4.27
N LEU A 25 -5.31 -12.34 -4.95
CA LEU A 25 -5.40 -13.67 -4.33
C LEU A 25 -4.06 -14.10 -3.70
N TYR A 26 -2.94 -13.91 -4.39
CA TYR A 26 -1.63 -14.23 -3.82
C TYR A 26 -1.23 -13.30 -2.66
N LEU A 27 -1.66 -12.04 -2.67
CA LEU A 27 -1.43 -11.14 -1.53
C LEU A 27 -2.29 -11.51 -0.32
N GLU A 28 -3.50 -12.03 -0.53
CA GLU A 28 -4.36 -12.57 0.55
C GLU A 28 -3.75 -13.80 1.22
N ASP A 29 -2.99 -14.61 0.45
CA ASP A 29 -2.23 -15.77 0.93
C ASP A 29 -0.80 -15.41 1.42
N GLU A 30 -0.50 -14.12 1.62
CA GLU A 30 0.82 -13.58 1.99
C GLU A 30 1.99 -13.96 1.05
N ASN A 31 1.69 -14.55 -0.12
CA ASN A 31 2.63 -14.99 -1.14
C ASN A 31 3.00 -13.84 -2.10
N HIS A 32 3.65 -12.83 -1.56
CA HIS A 32 4.03 -11.62 -2.30
C HIS A 32 5.00 -11.89 -3.47
N ILE A 33 5.81 -12.95 -3.41
CA ILE A 33 6.72 -13.36 -4.50
C ILE A 33 5.91 -13.72 -5.75
N SER A 34 4.89 -14.57 -5.58
CA SER A 34 4.03 -14.99 -6.69
C SER A 34 3.17 -13.82 -7.18
N ALA A 35 2.61 -13.03 -6.25
CA ALA A 35 1.85 -11.83 -6.59
C ALA A 35 2.65 -10.84 -7.45
N GLU A 36 3.94 -10.63 -7.15
CA GLU A 36 4.80 -9.69 -7.89
C GLU A 36 4.96 -10.08 -9.36
N ALA A 37 5.06 -11.38 -9.65
CA ALA A 37 5.18 -11.86 -11.02
C ALA A 37 3.97 -11.47 -11.88
N TYR A 38 2.75 -11.56 -11.33
CA TYR A 38 1.53 -11.19 -12.04
C TYR A 38 1.30 -9.68 -12.07
N LEU A 39 1.66 -8.97 -10.99
CA LEU A 39 1.60 -7.50 -10.97
C LEU A 39 2.51 -6.90 -12.04
N ASN A 40 3.72 -7.42 -12.21
CA ASN A 40 4.64 -6.96 -13.25
C ASN A 40 4.07 -7.17 -14.65
N ARG A 41 3.39 -8.30 -14.89
CA ARG A 41 2.69 -8.56 -16.17
C ARG A 41 1.53 -7.59 -16.40
N ALA A 42 0.75 -7.26 -15.37
CA ALA A 42 -0.27 -6.23 -15.44
C ALA A 42 0.33 -4.86 -15.77
N GLY A 43 1.51 -4.54 -15.21
CA GLY A 43 2.22 -3.29 -15.45
C GLY A 43 2.59 -3.05 -16.92
N LEU A 44 2.90 -4.11 -17.67
CA LEU A 44 3.21 -4.04 -19.10
C LEU A 44 2.01 -3.62 -19.96
N LEU A 45 0.79 -3.82 -19.46
CA LEU A 45 -0.44 -3.56 -20.21
C LEU A 45 -1.00 -2.16 -19.98
N GLN A 46 -0.41 -1.35 -19.09
CA GLN A 46 -0.99 -0.06 -18.71
C GLN A 46 -1.19 0.90 -19.89
N ALA A 47 -0.28 0.94 -20.87
CA ALA A 47 -0.46 1.85 -22.01
C ALA A 47 -1.61 1.43 -22.95
N GLU A 48 -2.00 0.15 -22.93
CA GLU A 48 -3.00 -0.44 -23.84
C GLU A 48 -4.40 -0.53 -23.21
N VAL A 49 -4.49 -0.34 -21.89
CA VAL A 49 -5.73 -0.47 -21.12
C VAL A 49 -6.51 0.83 -21.15
N SER A 50 -7.81 0.72 -21.42
CA SER A 50 -8.70 1.87 -21.56
C SER A 50 -9.50 2.14 -20.28
N LYS A 51 -9.73 1.11 -19.47
CA LYS A 51 -10.55 1.19 -18.25
C LYS A 51 -9.77 1.84 -17.11
N GLY A 52 -10.10 3.10 -16.80
CA GLY A 52 -9.53 3.85 -15.67
C GLY A 52 -9.53 3.09 -14.33
N GLN A 53 -10.59 2.32 -14.07
CA GLN A 53 -10.70 1.51 -12.85
C GLN A 53 -9.58 0.47 -12.70
N LEU A 54 -9.11 -0.13 -13.80
CA LEU A 54 -8.03 -1.12 -13.75
C LEU A 54 -6.70 -0.47 -13.35
N HIS A 55 -6.45 0.78 -13.77
CA HIS A 55 -5.29 1.54 -13.32
C HIS A 55 -5.33 1.82 -11.83
N ILE A 56 -6.51 2.15 -11.29
CA ILE A 56 -6.69 2.37 -9.85
C ILE A 56 -6.40 1.08 -9.08
N ILE A 57 -6.97 -0.04 -9.52
CA ILE A 57 -6.73 -1.36 -8.90
C ILE A 57 -5.23 -1.71 -8.97
N TYR A 58 -4.57 -1.45 -10.10
CA TYR A 58 -3.11 -1.62 -10.22
C TYR A 58 -2.33 -0.76 -9.23
N LYS A 59 -2.66 0.54 -9.09
CA LYS A 59 -2.03 1.41 -8.09
C LYS A 59 -2.21 0.87 -6.67
N VAL A 60 -3.40 0.36 -6.33
CA VAL A 60 -3.69 -0.26 -5.02
C VAL A 60 -2.84 -1.53 -4.82
N CYS A 61 -2.84 -2.47 -5.77
CA CYS A 61 -2.02 -3.68 -5.69
C CYS A 61 -0.52 -3.35 -5.61
N SER A 62 -0.07 -2.31 -6.32
CA SER A 62 1.30 -1.83 -6.30
C SER A 62 1.69 -1.20 -4.96
N ALA A 63 0.78 -0.48 -4.30
CA ALA A 63 1.00 0.00 -2.93
C ALA A 63 1.08 -1.14 -1.92
N LYS A 64 0.16 -2.12 -2.01
CA LYS A 64 0.18 -3.34 -1.19
C LYS A 64 1.47 -4.13 -1.38
N MET A 65 1.91 -4.32 -2.62
CA MET A 65 3.15 -5.04 -2.91
C MET A 65 4.37 -4.39 -2.25
N ALA A 66 4.49 -3.07 -2.31
CA ALA A 66 5.58 -2.35 -1.65
C ALA A 66 5.56 -2.55 -0.12
N ASP A 67 4.36 -2.56 0.48
CA ASP A 67 4.14 -2.81 1.91
C ASP A 67 4.56 -4.25 2.30
N PHE A 68 4.09 -5.27 1.58
CA PHE A 68 4.50 -6.67 1.78
C PHE A 68 6.00 -6.88 1.63
N ARG A 69 6.64 -6.16 0.70
CA ARG A 69 8.10 -6.18 0.51
C ARG A 69 8.86 -5.32 1.52
N ARG A 70 8.20 -4.79 2.55
CA ARG A 70 8.76 -3.90 3.58
C ARG A 70 9.44 -2.64 3.02
N LYS A 71 9.07 -2.23 1.80
CA LYS A 71 9.48 -0.95 1.20
C LYS A 71 8.56 0.16 1.71
N PHE A 72 8.49 0.32 3.03
CA PHE A 72 7.44 1.10 3.68
C PHE A 72 7.38 2.56 3.25
N SER A 73 8.52 3.21 3.00
CA SER A 73 8.54 4.59 2.50
C SER A 73 7.89 4.72 1.11
N ASP A 74 8.12 3.75 0.22
CA ASP A 74 7.49 3.72 -1.11
C ASP A 74 6.00 3.38 -1.00
N ALA A 75 5.65 2.40 -0.17
CA ALA A 75 4.26 2.05 0.12
C ALA A 75 3.46 3.26 0.65
N ALA A 76 4.00 3.95 1.65
CA ALA A 76 3.39 5.14 2.24
C ALA A 76 3.12 6.21 1.19
N ARG A 77 4.10 6.53 0.34
CA ARG A 77 3.94 7.51 -0.75
C ARG A 77 2.77 7.15 -1.68
N ARG A 78 2.68 5.88 -2.08
CA ARG A 78 1.61 5.39 -2.98
C ARG A 78 0.24 5.44 -2.30
N TYR A 79 0.16 5.04 -1.03
CA TYR A 79 -1.08 5.11 -0.26
C TYR A 79 -1.54 6.55 0.02
N ILE A 80 -0.63 7.50 0.25
CA ILE A 80 -0.97 8.94 0.33
C ILE A 80 -1.63 9.39 -0.98
N GLN A 81 -1.04 9.06 -2.13
CA GLN A 81 -1.61 9.41 -3.43
C GLN A 81 -3.02 8.81 -3.63
N LEU A 82 -3.20 7.53 -3.28
CA LEU A 82 -4.50 6.86 -3.33
C LEU A 82 -5.54 7.51 -2.41
N SER A 83 -5.12 8.06 -1.26
CA SER A 83 -6.04 8.74 -0.34
C SER A 83 -6.66 10.04 -0.90
N TYR A 84 -6.10 10.59 -1.99
CA TYR A 84 -6.60 11.79 -2.67
C TYR A 84 -7.26 11.49 -4.02
N GLU A 85 -7.24 10.25 -4.50
CA GLU A 85 -7.81 9.85 -5.79
C GLU A 85 -9.35 9.92 -5.70
N SER A 86 -9.97 10.89 -6.38
CA SER A 86 -11.42 11.15 -6.27
C SER A 86 -12.29 10.04 -6.84
N ALA A 87 -11.75 9.23 -7.75
CA ALA A 87 -12.41 8.05 -8.30
C ALA A 87 -12.51 6.88 -7.30
N ILE A 88 -11.85 6.96 -6.14
CA ILE A 88 -11.93 5.96 -5.06
C ILE A 88 -12.99 6.38 -4.04
N HIS A 89 -13.80 5.42 -3.59
CA HIS A 89 -14.81 5.63 -2.54
C HIS A 89 -14.19 6.26 -1.27
N PRO A 90 -14.87 7.22 -0.60
CA PRO A 90 -14.34 7.88 0.60
C PRO A 90 -13.76 6.94 1.66
N ASP A 91 -14.42 5.83 1.95
CA ASP A 91 -13.97 4.85 2.96
C ASP A 91 -12.68 4.13 2.54
N GLU A 92 -12.54 3.82 1.25
CA GLU A 92 -11.34 3.21 0.68
C GLU A 92 -10.16 4.20 0.66
N ARG A 93 -10.43 5.49 0.48
CA ARG A 93 -9.43 6.56 0.64
C ARG A 93 -8.97 6.69 2.08
N MET A 94 -9.88 6.59 3.06
CA MET A 94 -9.54 6.58 4.48
C MET A 94 -8.73 5.32 4.85
N THR A 95 -9.08 4.17 4.28
CA THR A 95 -8.29 2.93 4.43
C THR A 95 -6.88 3.10 3.87
N SER A 96 -6.74 3.74 2.70
CA SER A 96 -5.44 4.06 2.12
C SER A 96 -4.65 5.02 3.02
N LEU A 97 -5.29 6.06 3.57
CA LEU A 97 -4.64 7.00 4.49
C LEU A 97 -4.15 6.31 5.78
N LYS A 98 -4.95 5.40 6.35
CA LYS A 98 -4.54 4.57 7.50
C LYS A 98 -3.29 3.74 7.18
N ARG A 99 -3.28 3.06 6.03
CA ARG A 99 -2.13 2.28 5.57
C ARG A 99 -0.90 3.16 5.36
N ALA A 100 -1.08 4.35 4.78
CA ALA A 100 0.00 5.32 4.61
C ALA A 100 0.65 5.70 5.94
N MET A 101 -0.16 6.02 6.96
CA MET A 101 0.31 6.37 8.29
C MET A 101 1.13 5.24 8.92
N ILE A 102 0.62 4.02 8.89
CA ILE A 102 1.34 2.85 9.41
C ILE A 102 2.68 2.67 8.68
N CYS A 103 2.68 2.67 7.35
CA CYS A 103 3.92 2.53 6.58
C CYS A 103 4.92 3.69 6.82
N THR A 104 4.46 4.94 6.98
CA THR A 104 5.36 6.05 7.31
C THR A 104 6.00 5.86 8.69
N ILE A 105 5.23 5.44 9.69
CA ILE A 105 5.74 5.17 11.04
C ILE A 105 6.79 4.05 11.02
N LEU A 106 6.53 2.96 10.29
CA LEU A 106 7.43 1.81 10.12
C LEU A 106 8.66 2.08 9.24
N SER A 107 8.60 3.09 8.37
CA SER A 107 9.72 3.39 7.47
C SER A 107 10.96 3.85 8.23
N SER A 108 12.15 3.56 7.68
CA SER A 108 13.43 4.00 8.24
C SER A 108 13.51 5.53 8.34
N ALA A 109 14.18 6.02 9.37
CA ALA A 109 14.45 7.44 9.54
C ALA A 109 15.19 8.01 8.32
N GLY A 110 14.83 9.24 7.92
CA GLY A 110 15.43 9.92 6.78
C GLY A 110 14.52 10.99 6.17
N GLN A 111 15.06 11.75 5.23
CA GLN A 111 14.36 12.91 4.64
C GLN A 111 12.98 12.56 4.05
N GLN A 112 12.87 11.40 3.39
CA GLN A 112 11.61 10.99 2.76
C GLN A 112 10.53 10.70 3.81
N ARG A 113 10.89 10.04 4.92
CA ARG A 113 9.98 9.79 6.03
C ARG A 113 9.54 11.10 6.68
N SER A 114 10.46 12.03 6.92
CA SER A 114 10.13 13.34 7.49
C SER A 114 9.12 14.12 6.64
N LYS A 115 9.27 14.09 5.30
CA LYS A 115 8.30 14.69 4.38
C LYS A 115 6.92 14.04 4.49
N GLN A 116 6.87 12.71 4.60
CA GLN A 116 5.61 11.97 4.74
C GLN A 116 4.94 12.23 6.10
N LEU A 117 5.71 12.26 7.19
CA LEU A 117 5.23 12.64 8.52
C LEU A 117 4.59 14.03 8.48
N ALA A 118 5.26 15.01 7.85
CA ALA A 118 4.73 16.35 7.71
C ALA A 118 3.44 16.40 6.88
N ALA A 119 3.38 15.65 5.77
CA ALA A 119 2.19 15.59 4.94
C ALA A 119 0.99 15.00 5.68
N LEU A 120 1.19 13.88 6.39
CA LEU A 120 0.14 13.21 7.15
C LEU A 120 -0.28 14.01 8.38
N PHE A 121 0.65 14.69 9.06
CA PHE A 121 0.35 15.52 10.23
C PHE A 121 -0.55 16.72 9.86
N LYS A 122 -0.34 17.32 8.68
CA LYS A 122 -1.13 18.43 8.17
C LYS A 122 -2.50 18.02 7.60
N ASP A 123 -2.72 16.73 7.36
CA ASP A 123 -3.99 16.22 6.88
C ASP A 123 -4.95 16.01 8.05
N GLU A 124 -5.98 16.84 8.17
CA GLU A 124 -6.93 16.80 9.28
C GLU A 124 -7.64 15.44 9.40
N ARG A 125 -7.83 14.71 8.29
CA ARG A 125 -8.43 13.37 8.30
C ARG A 125 -7.62 12.39 9.15
N CYS A 126 -6.31 12.61 9.29
CA CYS A 126 -5.44 11.77 10.10
C CYS A 126 -5.77 11.84 11.59
N GLN A 127 -6.41 12.90 12.10
CA GLN A 127 -6.76 13.05 13.52
C GLN A 127 -7.73 11.96 14.00
N HIS A 128 -8.51 11.37 13.09
CA HIS A 128 -9.44 10.29 13.37
C HIS A 128 -8.82 8.89 13.29
N LEU A 129 -7.54 8.78 12.91
CA LEU A 129 -6.87 7.49 12.75
C LEU A 129 -6.23 7.02 14.06
N PRO A 130 -6.26 5.70 14.35
CA PRO A 130 -5.84 5.16 15.64
C PRO A 130 -4.35 5.40 15.97
N ALA A 131 -3.49 5.56 14.96
CA ALA A 131 -2.05 5.78 15.15
C ALA A 131 -1.65 7.27 15.10
N PHE A 132 -2.61 8.21 15.13
CA PHE A 132 -2.32 9.64 15.04
C PHE A 132 -1.40 10.14 16.16
N ASN A 133 -1.57 9.65 17.39
CA ASN A 133 -0.72 10.05 18.51
C ASN A 133 0.76 9.71 18.26
N ILE A 134 1.05 8.51 17.73
CA ILE A 134 2.41 8.12 17.34
C ILE A 134 2.93 9.01 16.21
N LEU A 135 2.13 9.22 15.16
CA LEU A 135 2.48 10.09 14.04
C LEU A 135 2.87 11.50 14.53
N ASN A 136 2.01 12.10 15.36
CA ASN A 136 2.19 13.43 15.94
C ASN A 136 3.48 13.50 16.78
N LYS A 137 3.72 12.52 17.65
CA LYS A 137 4.94 12.46 18.46
C LYS A 137 6.19 12.31 17.60
N MET A 138 6.16 11.46 16.58
CA MET A 138 7.28 11.31 15.65
C MET A 138 7.58 12.59 14.87
N TYR A 139 6.54 13.29 14.41
CA TYR A 139 6.70 14.55 13.68
C TYR A 139 7.24 15.68 14.57
N LEU A 140 6.78 15.77 15.82
CA LEU A 140 7.22 16.75 16.80
C LEU A 140 8.47 16.33 17.59
N GLU A 141 9.13 15.24 17.19
CA GLU A 141 10.35 14.72 17.84
C GLU A 141 10.19 14.46 19.35
N ARG A 142 9.01 13.96 19.75
CA ARG A 142 8.67 13.64 21.14
C ARG A 142 8.92 12.17 21.47
N ILE A 143 9.16 11.89 22.75
CA ILE A 143 9.31 10.54 23.29
C ILE A 143 8.02 9.74 23.11
N ILE A 144 8.15 8.54 22.54
CA ILE A 144 7.10 7.52 22.43
C ILE A 144 7.27 6.56 23.59
N ARG A 145 6.22 6.35 24.38
CA ARG A 145 6.25 5.45 25.53
C ARG A 145 6.08 3.99 25.08
N PRO A 146 6.60 3.00 25.83
CA PRO A 146 6.42 1.59 25.51
C PRO A 146 4.96 1.18 25.31
N SER A 147 4.03 1.64 26.16
CA SER A 147 2.60 1.33 26.03
C SER A 147 1.99 1.83 24.71
N GLU A 148 2.43 2.99 24.21
CA GLU A 148 1.95 3.53 22.93
C GLU A 148 2.50 2.72 21.74
N LEU A 149 3.69 2.13 21.91
CA LEU A 149 4.26 1.24 20.92
C LEU A 149 3.54 -0.11 20.90
N GLU A 150 3.12 -0.63 22.06
CA GLU A 150 2.29 -1.84 22.18
C GLU A 150 0.92 -1.63 21.49
N ASP A 151 0.25 -0.51 21.76
CA ASP A 151 -1.00 -0.14 21.09
C ASP A 151 -0.82 -0.04 19.56
N PHE A 152 0.29 0.55 19.12
CA PHE A 152 0.62 0.62 17.69
C PHE A 152 0.90 -0.76 17.09
N ALA A 153 1.62 -1.63 17.80
CA ALA A 153 1.94 -2.98 17.35
C ALA A 153 0.66 -3.83 17.14
N ALA A 154 -0.39 -3.59 17.92
CA ALA A 154 -1.70 -4.22 17.75
C ALA A 154 -2.42 -3.82 16.45
N LEU A 155 -2.06 -2.67 15.85
CA LEU A 155 -2.61 -2.22 14.56
C LEU A 155 -1.92 -2.85 13.35
N LEU A 156 -0.77 -3.49 13.54
CA LEU A 156 0.06 -4.01 12.45
C LEU A 156 -0.49 -5.32 11.89
N SER A 157 -0.43 -5.44 10.57
CA SER A 157 -0.67 -6.71 9.87
C SER A 157 0.48 -7.68 10.11
N GLN A 158 0.23 -8.98 9.93
CA GLN A 158 1.22 -10.02 10.25
C GLN A 158 2.53 -9.83 9.47
N HIS A 159 2.48 -9.50 8.17
CA HIS A 159 3.67 -9.26 7.35
C HIS A 159 4.51 -8.04 7.79
N GLN A 160 3.89 -7.10 8.52
CA GLN A 160 4.54 -5.87 9.01
C GLN A 160 5.24 -6.08 10.35
N LYS A 161 4.87 -7.11 11.11
CA LYS A 161 5.55 -7.47 12.34
C LYS A 161 6.90 -8.08 11.97
N ALA A 162 7.98 -7.41 12.35
CA ALA A 162 9.31 -7.97 12.20
C ALA A 162 9.48 -9.09 13.25
N THR A 163 9.77 -10.30 12.80
CA THR A 163 10.51 -11.27 13.60
C THR A 163 11.96 -10.84 13.55
N THR A 164 12.38 -10.00 14.50
CA THR A 164 13.81 -9.95 14.83
C THR A 164 14.11 -11.31 15.45
N ALA A 165 14.87 -12.14 14.73
CA ALA A 165 15.65 -13.15 15.43
C ALA A 165 16.63 -12.34 16.28
N ASP A 166 16.44 -12.37 17.59
CA ASP A 166 17.46 -11.89 18.53
C ASP A 166 18.79 -12.61 18.27
#